data_AF-A0A967I9J9-F1
#
_entry.id   AF-A0A967I9J9-F1
#
_cell.length_a   1.000
_cell.length_b   1.000
_cell.length_c   1.000
_cell.angle_alpha   90.00
_cell.angle_beta   90.00
_cell.angle_gamma   90.00
#
_symmetry.space_group_name_H-M   'P 1'
#
loop_
_entity.id
_entity.type
_entity.pdbx_description
1 polymer ?
#
loop_
_entity_poly.entity_id
_entity_poly.type
_entity_poly.pdbx_seq_one_letter_code
_entity_poly.pdbx_strand_id
1 'polypeptide(L)'
;LADFPDLKVVLTHGGWPWVSQALHLAIRRPNLYLSPDMYLANMPGMDDYLKAANGFLADRFIFASSYPFCPAAGYAAWYRTLPLSDAAREKTMCRNAARLLGLE
;
A
#
# COMPACT_ATOMS: atom_id res chain seq x y z
N LEU A 1 10.93 6.39 -12.24
CA LEU A 1 10.51 7.36 -11.19
C LEU A 1 11.37 8.61 -11.18
N ALA A 2 12.70 8.52 -11.28
CA ALA A 2 13.55 9.71 -11.35
C ALA A 2 13.30 10.52 -12.64
N ASP A 3 13.22 9.83 -13.77
CA ASP A 3 13.13 10.45 -15.09
C ASP A 3 11.72 10.96 -15.41
N PHE A 4 10.71 10.48 -14.66
CA PHE A 4 9.31 10.87 -14.77
C PHE A 4 8.78 11.23 -13.38
N PRO A 5 9.15 12.40 -12.84
CA PRO A 5 8.82 12.78 -11.47
C PRO A 5 7.32 13.02 -11.24
N ASP A 6 6.58 13.40 -12.29
CA ASP A 6 5.16 13.72 -12.20
C ASP A 6 4.23 12.52 -12.50
N LEU A 7 4.78 11.44 -13.05
CA LEU A 7 4.02 10.22 -13.33
C LEU A 7 3.64 9.55 -12.00
N LYS A 8 2.33 9.47 -11.69
CA LYS A 8 1.85 8.68 -10.55
C LYS A 8 2.04 7.19 -10.86
N VAL A 9 2.72 6.46 -9.98
CA VAL A 9 3.00 5.03 -10.16
C VAL A 9 2.49 4.25 -8.97
N VAL A 10 1.79 3.13 -9.24
CA VAL A 10 1.46 2.12 -8.23
C VAL A 10 2.39 0.93 -8.41
N LEU A 11 3.19 0.62 -7.40
CA LEU A 11 3.97 -0.60 -7.36
C LEU A 11 3.13 -1.73 -6.76
N THR A 12 2.55 -2.53 -7.65
CA THR A 12 1.82 -3.77 -7.30
C THR A 12 2.79 -4.79 -6.70
N HIS A 13 2.29 -5.66 -5.84
CA HIS A 13 3.07 -6.57 -4.99
C HIS A 13 4.06 -5.84 -4.07
N GLY A 14 3.96 -4.51 -3.97
CA GLY A 14 4.71 -3.65 -3.05
C GLY A 14 6.21 -3.61 -3.29
N GLY A 15 6.74 -4.28 -4.31
CA GLY A 15 8.17 -4.53 -4.46
C GLY A 15 8.70 -5.64 -3.57
N TRP A 16 7.84 -6.49 -3.00
CA TRP A 16 8.24 -7.70 -2.29
C TRP A 16 9.08 -8.61 -3.22
N PRO A 17 10.18 -9.23 -2.75
CA PRO A 17 10.64 -9.32 -1.35
C PRO A 17 11.54 -8.14 -0.89
N TRP A 18 11.78 -7.12 -1.71
CA TRP A 18 12.69 -6.00 -1.45
C TRP A 18 12.04 -4.88 -0.63
N VAL A 19 11.37 -5.24 0.48
CA VAL A 19 10.49 -4.32 1.23
C VAL A 19 11.23 -3.08 1.72
N SER A 20 12.40 -3.22 2.33
CA SER A 20 13.17 -2.07 2.82
C SER A 20 13.58 -1.13 1.69
N GLN A 21 13.93 -1.66 0.51
CA GLN A 21 14.27 -0.88 -0.67
C GLN A 21 13.04 -0.20 -1.28
N ALA A 22 11.89 -0.89 -1.35
CA ALA A 22 10.64 -0.32 -1.82
C ALA A 22 10.18 0.84 -0.91
N LEU A 23 10.31 0.68 0.41
CA LEU A 23 10.04 1.74 1.38
C LEU A 23 11.01 2.93 1.21
N HIS A 24 12.31 2.67 1.02
CA HIS A 24 13.27 3.74 0.70
C HIS A 24 12.90 4.49 -0.58
N LEU A 25 12.52 3.77 -1.65
CA LEU A 25 12.04 4.39 -2.89
C LEU A 25 10.81 5.25 -2.63
N ALA A 26 9.87 4.80 -1.80
CA ALA A 26 8.68 5.55 -1.46
C ALA A 26 8.98 6.80 -0.61
N ILE A 27 10.02 6.78 0.23
CA ILE A 27 10.54 7.99 0.90
C ILE A 27 11.06 8.97 -0.14
N ARG A 28 11.90 8.51 -1.07
CA ARG A 28 12.58 9.36 -2.05
C ARG A 28 11.67 9.86 -3.18
N ARG A 29 10.64 9.11 -3.54
CA ARG A 29 9.80 9.34 -4.72
C ARG A 29 8.36 9.61 -4.28
N PRO A 30 7.92 10.88 -4.22
CA PRO A 30 6.59 11.24 -3.70
C PRO A 30 5.45 10.76 -4.61
N ASN A 31 5.74 10.47 -5.88
CA ASN A 31 4.80 9.95 -6.87
C ASN A 31 4.62 8.42 -6.84
N LEU A 32 5.32 7.72 -5.95
CA LEU A 32 5.20 6.27 -5.78
C LEU A 32 4.15 5.90 -4.73
N TYR A 33 3.21 5.05 -5.11
CA TYR A 33 2.25 4.37 -4.26
C TYR A 33 2.64 2.90 -4.13
N LEU A 34 2.44 2.30 -2.95
CA LEU A 34 2.68 0.88 -2.73
C LEU A 34 1.38 0.13 -2.52
N SER A 35 1.25 -1.03 -3.14
CA SER A 35 0.19 -2.00 -2.88
C SER A 35 0.81 -3.38 -2.76
N PRO A 36 1.11 -3.87 -1.54
CA PRO A 36 1.73 -5.19 -1.33
C PRO A 36 0.76 -6.35 -1.52
N ASP A 37 -0.54 -6.06 -1.48
CA ASP A 37 -1.61 -7.00 -1.76
C ASP A 37 -1.45 -8.36 -1.04
N MET A 38 -1.47 -9.49 -1.75
CA MET A 38 -1.35 -10.81 -1.13
C MET A 38 -0.06 -10.98 -0.31
N TYR A 39 1.02 -10.30 -0.68
CA TYR A 39 2.30 -10.35 0.03
C TYR A 39 2.30 -9.54 1.34
N LEU A 40 1.20 -8.88 1.71
CA LEU A 40 1.06 -8.33 3.05
C LEU A 40 0.71 -9.42 4.09
N ALA A 41 0.11 -10.53 3.67
CA ALA A 41 -0.47 -11.51 4.59
C ALA A 41 0.58 -12.48 5.14
N ASN A 42 1.13 -12.15 6.31
CA ASN A 42 2.05 -13.00 7.07
C ASN A 42 3.34 -13.36 6.31
N MET A 43 3.88 -12.39 5.57
CA MET A 43 5.12 -12.52 4.79
C MET A 43 6.24 -11.62 5.34
N PRO A 44 7.51 -11.92 5.01
CA PRO A 44 8.62 -11.04 5.36
C PRO A 44 8.38 -9.58 4.93
N GLY A 45 8.55 -8.65 5.87
CA GLY A 45 8.35 -7.21 5.66
C GLY A 45 6.92 -6.70 5.91
N MET A 46 5.97 -7.55 6.33
CA MET A 46 4.63 -7.13 6.74
C MET A 46 4.67 -5.99 7.78
N ASP A 47 5.47 -6.15 8.84
CA ASP A 47 5.56 -5.16 9.91
C ASP A 47 6.16 -3.84 9.43
N ASP A 48 7.13 -3.89 8.50
CA ASP A 48 7.72 -2.70 7.90
C ASP A 48 6.69 -1.92 7.07
N TYR A 49 5.87 -2.62 6.28
CA TYR A 49 4.76 -2.00 5.55
C TYR A 49 3.73 -1.38 6.49
N LEU A 50 3.31 -2.09 7.53
CA LEU A 50 2.31 -1.59 8.48
C LEU A 50 2.82 -0.37 9.24
N LYS A 51 4.09 -0.37 9.64
CA LYS A 51 4.75 0.78 10.25
C LYS A 51 4.80 1.97 9.28
N ALA A 52 5.14 1.75 8.01
CA ALA A 52 5.16 2.80 7.00
C ALA A 52 3.75 3.35 6.70
N ALA A 53 2.75 2.48 6.59
CA ALA A 53 1.35 2.83 6.33
C ALA A 53 0.71 3.63 7.48
N ASN A 54 1.13 3.41 8.73
CA ASN A 54 0.76 4.26 9.87
C ASN A 54 1.58 5.56 9.95
N GLY A 55 2.67 5.67 9.21
CA GLY A 55 3.59 6.79 9.25
C GLY A 55 3.67 7.54 7.92
N PHE A 56 4.89 7.69 7.41
CA PHE A 56 5.18 8.54 6.25
C PHE A 56 4.47 8.11 4.95
N LEU A 57 3.97 6.88 4.87
CA LEU A 57 3.34 6.31 3.67
C LEU A 57 1.81 6.27 3.77
N ALA A 58 1.20 6.81 4.82
CA ALA A 58 -0.24 6.77 5.05
C ALA A 58 -1.08 7.25 3.85
N ASP A 59 -0.60 8.25 3.12
CA ASP A 59 -1.29 8.81 1.95
C ASP A 59 -0.99 8.08 0.63
N ARG A 60 -0.10 7.09 0.63
CA ARG A 60 0.36 6.42 -0.61
C ARG A 60 0.41 4.90 -0.51
N PHE A 61 -0.23 4.34 0.51
CA PHE A 61 -0.38 2.90 0.68
C PHE A 61 -1.79 2.47 0.27
N ILE A 62 -1.93 1.50 -0.62
CA ILE A 62 -3.21 1.12 -1.25
C ILE A 62 -3.54 -0.34 -0.95
N PHE A 63 -4.74 -0.56 -0.42
CA PHE A 63 -5.35 -1.88 -0.30
C PHE A 63 -5.64 -2.49 -1.67
N ALA A 64 -5.27 -3.77 -1.84
CA ALA A 64 -5.75 -4.61 -2.93
C ALA A 64 -5.74 -6.08 -2.45
N SER A 65 -6.70 -6.88 -2.91
CA SER A 65 -6.78 -8.29 -2.53
C SER A 65 -6.01 -9.24 -3.45
N SER A 66 -5.56 -8.78 -4.63
CA SER A 66 -5.06 -9.65 -5.70
C SER A 66 -6.04 -10.77 -6.10
N TYR A 67 -7.36 -10.52 -6.02
CA TYR A 67 -8.37 -11.45 -6.55
C TYR A 67 -8.04 -11.82 -8.01
N PRO A 68 -8.09 -13.10 -8.41
CA PRO A 68 -8.66 -14.24 -7.68
C PRO A 68 -7.70 -14.99 -6.73
N PHE A 69 -6.46 -14.55 -6.56
CA PHE A 69 -5.48 -15.24 -5.72
C PHE A 69 -5.89 -15.24 -4.24
N CYS A 70 -6.39 -14.11 -3.71
CA CYS A 70 -7.05 -14.09 -2.42
C CYS A 70 -8.56 -13.79 -2.56
N PRO A 71 -9.42 -14.41 -1.73
CA PRO A 71 -10.84 -14.07 -1.68
C PRO A 71 -11.05 -12.61 -1.27
N ALA A 72 -11.67 -11.80 -2.12
CA ALA A 72 -11.78 -10.36 -1.89
C ALA A 72 -12.45 -10.00 -0.55
N ALA A 73 -13.59 -10.61 -0.23
CA ALA A 73 -14.31 -10.35 1.02
C ALA A 73 -13.52 -10.80 2.26
N GLY A 74 -12.93 -12.00 2.21
CA GLY A 74 -12.14 -12.54 3.32
C GLY A 74 -10.87 -11.73 3.58
N TYR A 75 -10.14 -11.38 2.52
CA TYR A 75 -8.94 -10.55 2.62
C TYR A 75 -9.27 -9.14 3.12
N ALA A 76 -10.37 -8.53 2.66
CA ALA A 76 -10.82 -7.23 3.18
C ALA A 76 -11.21 -7.28 4.67
N ALA A 77 -11.86 -8.36 5.11
CA ALA A 77 -12.19 -8.56 6.52
C ALA A 77 -10.92 -8.71 7.37
N TRP A 78 -9.97 -9.54 6.94
CA TRP A 78 -8.67 -9.67 7.59
C TRP A 78 -7.91 -8.34 7.64
N TYR A 79 -7.84 -7.60 6.53
CA TYR A 79 -7.13 -6.32 6.47
C TYR A 79 -7.65 -5.29 7.48
N ARG A 80 -8.95 -5.30 7.80
CA ARG A 80 -9.55 -4.42 8.82
C ARG A 80 -9.05 -4.73 10.24
N THR A 81 -8.58 -5.95 10.48
CA THR A 81 -8.02 -6.38 11.79
C THR A 81 -6.57 -5.95 12.00
N LEU A 82 -5.90 -5.46 10.95
CA LEU A 82 -4.51 -5.03 11.02
C LEU A 82 -4.34 -3.84 11.98
N PRO A 83 -3.16 -3.73 12.63
CA PRO A 83 -2.85 -2.68 13.60
C PRO A 83 -2.59 -1.32 12.92
N LEU A 84 -3.57 -0.84 12.15
CA LEU A 84 -3.60 0.48 11.54
C LEU A 84 -4.45 1.42 12.41
N SER A 85 -4.03 2.68 12.53
CA SER A 85 -4.90 3.74 13.05
C SER A 85 -6.14 3.87 12.16
N ASP A 86 -7.25 4.38 12.72
CA ASP A 86 -8.48 4.55 11.95
C ASP A 86 -8.28 5.46 10.73
N ALA A 87 -7.48 6.51 10.89
CA ALA A 87 -7.12 7.43 9.80
C ALA A 87 -6.29 6.72 8.70
N ALA A 88 -5.27 5.94 9.07
CA ALA A 88 -4.48 5.19 8.10
C ALA A 88 -5.31 4.11 7.40
N ARG A 89 -6.21 3.44 8.13
CA ARG A 89 -7.12 2.42 7.60
C ARG A 89 -8.08 3.02 6.57
N GLU A 90 -8.69 4.16 6.86
CA GLU A 90 -9.57 4.86 5.93
C GLU A 90 -8.85 5.28 4.65
N LYS A 91 -7.64 5.84 4.79
CA LYS A 91 -6.79 6.22 3.66
C LYS A 91 -6.45 5.04 2.77
N THR A 92 -5.93 3.97 3.36
CA THR A 92 -5.44 2.83 2.58
C THR A 92 -6.55 2.01 1.95
N MET A 93 -7.69 1.86 2.62
CA MET A 93 -8.81 1.06 2.13
C MET A 93 -9.70 1.79 1.11
N CYS A 94 -9.60 3.13 1.01
CA CYS A 94 -10.44 3.89 0.08
C CYS A 94 -9.79 5.19 -0.42
N ARG A 95 -9.53 6.16 0.47
CA ARG A 95 -9.27 7.55 0.04
C ARG A 95 -8.05 7.69 -0.87
N ASN A 96 -6.98 6.95 -0.62
CA ASN A 96 -5.77 7.02 -1.44
C ASN A 96 -6.04 6.61 -2.90
N ALA A 97 -6.85 5.56 -3.10
CA ALA A 97 -7.24 5.10 -4.43
C ALA A 97 -8.23 6.06 -5.08
N ALA A 98 -9.22 6.55 -4.33
CA ALA A 98 -10.18 7.54 -4.84
C ALA A 98 -9.48 8.81 -5.35
N ARG A 99 -8.55 9.38 -4.57
CA ARG A 99 -7.74 10.54 -4.96
C ARG A 99 -6.83 10.24 -6.15
N LEU A 100 -6.26 9.04 -6.23
CA LEU A 100 -5.41 8.64 -7.35
C LEU A 100 -6.21 8.57 -8.66
N LEU A 101 -7.44 8.07 -8.59
CA LEU A 101 -8.35 7.86 -9.73
C LEU A 101 -9.21 9.08 -10.07
N GLY A 102 -9.21 10.13 -9.26
CA GLY A 102 -10.03 11.32 -9.47
C GLY A 102 -11.52 11.08 -9.20
N LEU A 103 -11.83 10.29 -8.17
CA LEU A 103 -13.18 9.91 -7.76
C LEU A 103 -13.69 10.67 -6.51
N GLU A 104 -12.97 11.72 -6.10
CA GLU A 104 -13.36 12.64 -5.01
C GLU A 104 -14.22 13.78 -5.52
#